data_AF-A0A920HRJ4-F1
#
_entry.id   AF-A0A920HRJ4-F1
#
_cell.length_a   1.000
_cell.length_b   1.000
_cell.length_c   1.000
_cell.angle_alpha   90.00
_cell.angle_beta   90.00
_cell.angle_gamma   90.00
#
_symmetry.space_group_name_H-M   'P 1'
#
loop_
_entity.id
_entity.type
_entity.pdbx_description
1 polymer ?
#
loop_
_entity_poly.entity_id
_entity_poly.type
_entity_poly.pdbx_seq_one_letter_code
_entity_poly.pdbx_strand_id
1 'polypeptide(L)'
;MSKCKSNTFIKAYIAIVIIYSILRWKFGYGMGIGLDLFGVSIGLWVISEFLYRFWSPSMRFISGFVGFLVLMIFGIFPNEVFLILSDYWWIIFFWLPGLLASNKPTGMRSYRWYFAGMLAYMAAFYIWLQGNATLNPDILTNGVCDPDSLIQAHGIWHILTAISTIFFFYHYRSERSV
;
A
#
# COMPACT_ATOMS: atom_id res chain seq x y z
N MET A 1 3.64 -3.30 -20.64
CA MET A 1 2.65 -2.33 -20.08
C MET A 1 1.30 -2.54 -20.75
N SER A 2 0.19 -2.48 -20.00
CA SER A 2 -1.13 -2.28 -20.62
C SER A 2 -1.08 -0.95 -21.40
N LYS A 3 -1.71 -0.89 -22.58
CA LYS A 3 -1.78 0.33 -23.42
C LYS A 3 -2.67 1.41 -22.80
N CYS A 4 -2.65 1.58 -21.49
CA CYS A 4 -3.38 2.66 -20.84
C CYS A 4 -2.63 3.97 -21.14
N LYS A 5 -3.25 4.86 -21.92
CA LYS A 5 -2.67 6.18 -22.20
C LYS A 5 -2.47 6.90 -20.86
N SER A 6 -1.36 7.63 -20.70
CA SER A 6 -1.05 8.40 -19.48
C SER A 6 -2.25 9.23 -18.98
N ASN A 7 -3.01 9.82 -19.92
CA ASN A 7 -4.22 10.57 -19.63
C ASN A 7 -5.32 9.76 -18.92
N THR A 8 -5.48 8.48 -19.22
CA THR A 8 -6.46 7.62 -18.57
C THR A 8 -6.06 7.33 -17.13
N PHE A 9 -4.77 7.07 -16.88
CA PHE A 9 -4.26 6.87 -15.53
C PHE A 9 -4.46 8.11 -14.65
N ILE A 10 -4.08 9.29 -15.15
CA ILE A 10 -4.24 10.56 -14.42
C ILE A 10 -5.72 10.83 -14.11
N LYS A 11 -6.61 10.64 -15.09
CA LYS A 11 -8.06 10.82 -14.88
C LYS A 11 -8.60 9.86 -13.83
N ALA A 12 -8.23 8.59 -13.88
CA ALA A 12 -8.65 7.59 -12.91
C ALA A 12 -8.15 7.93 -11.50
N TYR A 13 -6.88 8.32 -11.37
CA TYR A 13 -6.30 8.73 -10.10
C TYR A 13 -7.03 9.94 -9.50
N ILE A 14 -7.23 11.01 -10.27
CA ILE A 14 -7.96 12.21 -9.82
C ILE A 14 -9.38 11.84 -9.40
N ALA A 15 -10.08 11.01 -10.20
CA ALA A 15 -11.43 10.57 -9.86
C ALA A 15 -11.47 9.78 -8.54
N ILE A 16 -10.55 8.82 -8.35
CA ILE A 16 -10.45 8.04 -7.10
C ILE A 16 -10.21 8.96 -5.90
N VAL A 17 -9.28 9.92 -6.00
CA VAL A 17 -8.97 10.86 -4.92
C VAL A 17 -10.20 11.71 -4.59
N ILE A 18 -10.86 12.32 -5.58
CA ILE A 18 -12.05 13.15 -5.36
C ILE A 18 -13.18 12.34 -4.72
N ILE A 19 -13.47 11.16 -5.25
CA ILE A 19 -14.53 10.29 -4.72
C ILE A 19 -14.20 9.88 -3.28
N TYR A 20 -12.97 9.43 -3.03
CA TYR A 20 -12.52 9.06 -1.69
C TYR A 20 -12.64 10.22 -0.70
N SER A 21 -12.19 11.41 -1.08
CA SER A 21 -12.29 12.61 -0.23
C SER A 21 -13.73 12.94 0.14
N ILE A 22 -14.65 12.92 -0.83
CA ILE A 22 -16.08 13.19 -0.59
C ILE A 22 -16.70 12.12 0.32
N LEU A 23 -16.46 10.85 0.03
CA LEU A 23 -17.04 9.74 0.80
C LEU A 23 -16.47 9.71 2.24
N ARG A 24 -15.17 9.94 2.39
CA ARG A 24 -14.53 10.01 3.72
C ARG A 24 -15.02 11.19 4.53
N TRP A 25 -15.24 12.34 3.89
CA TRP A 25 -15.84 13.50 4.56
C TRP A 25 -17.25 13.20 5.07
N LYS A 26 -18.09 12.52 4.28
CA LYS A 26 -19.48 12.23 4.65
C LYS A 26 -19.66 11.05 5.61
N PHE A 27 -18.88 9.99 5.44
CA PHE A 27 -19.12 8.70 6.10
C PHE A 27 -17.95 8.24 6.98
N GLY A 28 -16.91 9.05 7.12
CA GLY A 28 -15.76 8.75 7.98
C GLY A 28 -14.83 7.67 7.43
N TYR A 29 -14.05 7.07 8.34
CA TYR A 29 -13.15 5.97 8.03
C TYR A 29 -13.96 4.74 7.55
N GLY A 30 -13.60 4.14 6.40
CA GLY A 30 -14.35 3.05 5.78
C GLY A 30 -15.48 3.47 4.83
N MET A 31 -15.70 4.78 4.62
CA MET A 31 -16.65 5.32 3.62
C MET A 31 -18.10 4.81 3.74
N GLY A 32 -18.52 4.40 4.95
CA GLY A 32 -19.86 3.86 5.21
C GLY A 32 -20.08 2.42 4.72
N ILE A 33 -19.08 1.80 4.10
CA ILE A 33 -19.14 0.41 3.58
C ILE A 33 -18.01 -0.47 4.14
N GLY A 34 -17.24 0.02 5.12
CA GLY A 34 -16.09 -0.69 5.69
C GLY A 34 -14.90 -0.85 4.73
N LEU A 35 -14.81 -0.06 3.66
CA LEU A 35 -13.72 -0.19 2.68
C LEU A 35 -12.49 0.59 3.16
N ASP A 36 -11.44 -0.14 3.53
CA ASP A 36 -10.11 0.43 3.75
C ASP A 36 -9.38 0.60 2.42
N LEU A 37 -9.54 1.78 1.81
CA LEU A 37 -8.88 2.09 0.53
C LEU A 37 -7.35 2.02 0.64
N PHE A 38 -6.77 2.38 1.78
CA PHE A 38 -5.33 2.40 1.97
C PHE A 38 -4.78 0.97 2.06
N GLY A 39 -5.37 0.14 2.92
CA GLY A 39 -5.00 -1.28 3.05
C GLY A 39 -5.16 -2.04 1.73
N VAL A 40 -6.29 -1.85 1.04
CA VAL A 40 -6.53 -2.44 -0.29
C VAL A 40 -5.45 -1.98 -1.30
N SER A 41 -5.11 -0.69 -1.31
CA SER A 41 -4.14 -0.16 -2.28
C SER A 41 -2.74 -0.74 -2.10
N ILE A 42 -2.27 -0.90 -0.85
CA ILE A 42 -0.97 -1.53 -0.57
C ILE A 42 -0.99 -2.99 -1.00
N GLY A 43 -2.04 -3.74 -0.65
CA GLY A 43 -2.20 -5.12 -1.06
C GLY A 43 -2.16 -5.28 -2.59
N LEU A 44 -3.00 -4.52 -3.31
CA LEU A 44 -3.04 -4.51 -4.77
C LEU A 44 -1.68 -4.17 -5.39
N TRP A 45 -0.96 -3.22 -4.82
CA TRP A 45 0.35 -2.80 -5.30
C TRP A 45 1.41 -3.92 -5.17
N VAL A 46 1.53 -4.54 -3.99
CA VAL A 46 2.48 -5.66 -3.76
C VAL A 46 2.13 -6.87 -4.62
N ILE A 47 0.84 -7.21 -4.75
CA ILE A 47 0.37 -8.30 -5.62
C ILE A 47 0.73 -8.02 -7.08
N SER A 48 0.54 -6.78 -7.53
CA SER A 48 0.91 -6.36 -8.89
C SER A 48 2.41 -6.48 -9.14
N GLU A 49 3.24 -6.11 -8.17
CA GLU A 49 4.70 -6.22 -8.26
C GLU A 49 5.17 -7.69 -8.22
N PHE A 50 4.54 -8.52 -7.38
CA PHE A 50 4.77 -9.97 -7.36
C PHE A 50 4.45 -10.60 -8.72
N LEU A 51 3.28 -10.29 -9.29
CA LEU A 51 2.90 -10.75 -10.62
C LEU A 51 3.83 -10.23 -11.69
N TYR A 52 4.31 -8.99 -11.59
CA TYR A 52 5.25 -8.44 -12.54
C TYR A 52 6.55 -9.26 -12.58
N ARG A 53 7.04 -9.73 -11.42
CA ARG A 53 8.26 -10.52 -11.35
C ARG A 53 8.06 -11.99 -11.73
N PHE A 54 6.98 -12.60 -11.25
CA PHE A 54 6.80 -14.05 -11.24
C PHE A 54 5.64 -14.51 -12.13
N TRP A 55 5.28 -13.70 -13.13
CA TRP A 55 4.12 -13.98 -13.97
C TRP A 55 4.13 -15.40 -14.55
N SER A 56 3.04 -16.12 -14.32
CA SER A 56 2.66 -17.36 -15.01
C SER A 56 1.13 -17.52 -14.93
N PRO A 57 0.50 -18.35 -15.78
CA PRO A 57 -0.94 -18.59 -15.71
C PRO A 57 -1.44 -19.03 -14.33
N SER A 58 -0.69 -19.86 -13.61
CA SER A 58 -1.02 -20.26 -12.24
C SER A 58 -0.79 -19.14 -11.22
N MET A 59 0.30 -18.38 -11.38
CA MET A 59 0.62 -17.27 -10.47
C MET A 59 -0.42 -16.15 -10.50
N ARG A 60 -1.18 -16.00 -11.58
CA ARG A 60 -2.34 -15.08 -11.63
C ARG A 60 -3.32 -15.34 -10.49
N PHE A 61 -3.66 -16.60 -10.23
CA PHE A 61 -4.56 -16.95 -9.13
C PHE A 61 -3.83 -16.94 -7.78
N ILE A 62 -2.63 -17.51 -7.71
CA ILE A 62 -1.86 -17.62 -6.45
C ILE A 62 -1.51 -16.24 -5.88
N SER A 63 -1.29 -15.24 -6.73
CA SER A 63 -0.91 -13.89 -6.31
C SER A 63 -1.90 -13.23 -5.35
N GLY A 64 -3.19 -13.56 -5.40
CA GLY A 64 -4.17 -13.02 -4.45
C GLY A 64 -3.84 -13.36 -2.99
N PHE A 65 -3.22 -14.52 -2.75
CA PHE A 65 -2.79 -14.92 -1.41
C PHE A 65 -1.62 -14.08 -0.87
N VAL A 66 -0.83 -13.43 -1.75
CA VAL A 66 0.23 -12.50 -1.32
C VAL A 66 -0.37 -11.33 -0.53
N GLY A 67 -1.61 -10.92 -0.81
CA GLY A 67 -2.31 -9.90 -0.03
C GLY A 67 -2.45 -10.26 1.45
N PHE A 68 -2.65 -11.54 1.78
CA PHE A 68 -2.70 -11.98 3.19
C PHE A 68 -1.33 -11.91 3.87
N LEU A 69 -0.23 -12.11 3.13
CA LEU A 69 1.12 -11.88 3.66
C LEU A 69 1.30 -10.41 4.01
N VAL A 70 0.78 -9.50 3.16
CA VAL A 70 0.79 -8.07 3.43
C VAL A 70 -0.03 -7.75 4.68
N LEU A 71 -1.25 -8.28 4.80
CA LEU A 71 -2.08 -8.08 6.00
C LEU A 71 -1.37 -8.51 7.29
N MET A 72 -0.68 -9.66 7.28
CA MET A 72 0.07 -10.13 8.44
C MET A 72 1.22 -9.19 8.83
N ILE A 73 1.89 -8.53 7.87
CA ILE A 73 2.90 -7.50 8.16
C ILE A 73 2.29 -6.31 8.92
N PHE A 74 1.01 -6.02 8.66
CA PHE A 74 0.23 -4.99 9.36
C PHE A 74 -0.49 -5.51 10.61
N GLY A 75 -0.23 -6.75 11.03
CA GLY A 75 -0.80 -7.34 12.24
C GLY A 75 -2.21 -7.93 12.08
N ILE A 76 -2.72 -8.07 10.86
CA ILE A 76 -4.03 -8.67 10.57
C ILE A 76 -3.83 -10.10 10.07
N PHE A 77 -4.24 -11.09 10.87
CA PHE A 77 -4.04 -12.50 10.53
C PHE A 77 -5.23 -13.10 9.76
N PRO A 78 -5.01 -14.12 8.90
CA PRO A 78 -6.09 -14.71 8.09
C PRO A 78 -7.28 -15.21 8.90
N ASN A 79 -7.06 -15.77 10.10
CA ASN A 79 -8.14 -16.23 10.98
C ASN A 79 -9.07 -15.06 11.39
N GLU A 80 -8.52 -13.89 11.70
CA GLU A 80 -9.31 -12.70 12.03
C GLU A 80 -10.16 -12.24 10.84
N VAL A 81 -9.55 -12.25 9.65
CA VAL A 81 -10.23 -11.89 8.40
C VAL A 81 -11.42 -12.80 8.13
N PHE A 82 -11.27 -14.11 8.33
CA PHE A 82 -12.36 -15.08 8.10
C PHE A 82 -13.43 -15.05 9.20
N LEU A 83 -13.06 -14.70 10.43
CA LEU A 83 -14.02 -14.55 11.54
C LEU A 83 -14.92 -13.32 11.35
N ILE A 84 -14.38 -12.24 10.78
CA ILE A 84 -15.11 -10.97 10.60
C ILE A 84 -15.06 -10.53 9.13
N LEU A 85 -15.55 -11.39 8.24
CA LEU A 85 -15.51 -11.13 6.79
C LEU A 85 -16.27 -9.86 6.38
N SER A 86 -17.25 -9.41 7.18
CA SER A 86 -17.95 -8.14 6.96
C SER A 86 -17.03 -6.93 6.95
N ASP A 87 -15.96 -6.96 7.74
CA ASP A 87 -15.05 -5.83 7.93
C ASP A 87 -13.89 -5.87 6.92
N TYR A 88 -13.64 -7.07 6.37
CA TYR A 88 -12.56 -7.36 5.44
C TYR A 88 -13.04 -7.79 4.06
N TRP A 89 -14.32 -7.63 3.70
CA TRP A 89 -14.91 -8.14 2.45
C TRP A 89 -14.12 -7.74 1.19
N TRP A 90 -13.44 -6.60 1.25
CA TRP A 90 -12.59 -6.05 0.19
C TRP A 90 -11.35 -6.91 -0.13
N ILE A 91 -11.01 -7.93 0.66
CA ILE A 91 -9.95 -8.91 0.31
C ILE A 91 -10.20 -9.58 -1.04
N ILE A 92 -11.44 -9.62 -1.52
CA ILE A 92 -11.77 -10.12 -2.86
C ILE A 92 -11.00 -9.37 -3.96
N PHE A 93 -10.68 -8.09 -3.74
CA PHE A 93 -9.90 -7.30 -4.69
C PHE A 93 -8.45 -7.78 -4.82
N PHE A 94 -7.92 -8.61 -3.91
CA PHE A 94 -6.58 -9.17 -4.03
C PHE A 94 -6.39 -9.99 -5.31
N TRP A 95 -7.45 -10.54 -5.90
CA TRP A 95 -7.37 -11.26 -7.17
C TRP A 95 -7.46 -10.35 -8.41
N LEU A 96 -7.78 -9.06 -8.23
CA LEU A 96 -7.94 -8.11 -9.35
C LEU A 96 -6.68 -7.98 -10.22
N PRO A 97 -5.45 -7.86 -9.67
CA PRO A 97 -4.24 -7.80 -10.50
C PRO A 97 -4.05 -9.08 -11.32
N GLY A 98 -4.36 -10.25 -10.76
CA GLY A 98 -4.29 -11.54 -11.46
C GLY A 98 -5.28 -11.64 -12.61
N LEU A 99 -6.48 -11.11 -12.43
CA LEU A 99 -7.50 -11.02 -13.48
C LEU A 99 -7.03 -10.12 -14.63
N LEU A 100 -6.45 -8.96 -14.31
CA LEU A 100 -6.04 -7.95 -15.29
C LEU A 100 -4.70 -8.27 -15.98
N ALA A 101 -3.80 -9.02 -15.34
CA ALA A 101 -2.48 -9.37 -15.88
C ALA A 101 -2.56 -10.56 -16.87
N SER A 102 -3.20 -10.35 -18.01
CA SER A 102 -3.42 -11.41 -19.02
C SER A 102 -2.15 -11.86 -19.76
N ASN A 103 -1.11 -11.03 -19.78
CA ASN A 103 0.11 -11.27 -20.54
C ASN A 103 1.35 -11.13 -19.65
N LYS A 104 2.40 -11.89 -19.99
CA LYS A 104 3.71 -11.76 -19.37
C LYS A 104 4.26 -10.33 -19.57
N PRO A 105 4.89 -9.74 -18.54
CA PRO A 105 5.62 -8.48 -18.69
C PRO A 105 6.72 -8.56 -19.75
N THR A 106 6.89 -7.47 -20.50
CA THR A 106 7.89 -7.33 -21.57
C THR A 106 9.21 -6.72 -21.09
N GLY A 107 9.30 -6.40 -19.80
CA GLY A 107 10.44 -5.72 -19.21
C GLY A 107 10.85 -6.34 -17.88
N MET A 108 12.04 -5.96 -17.42
CA MET A 108 12.59 -6.36 -16.12
C MET A 108 13.03 -5.13 -15.34
N ARG A 109 12.85 -5.17 -14.02
CA ARG A 109 13.23 -4.10 -13.07
C ARG A 109 14.33 -4.56 -12.13
N SER A 110 15.10 -3.61 -11.61
CA SER A 110 16.01 -3.81 -10.49
C SER A 110 15.26 -3.67 -9.16
N TYR A 111 15.43 -4.64 -8.26
CA TYR A 111 14.75 -4.66 -6.96
C TYR A 111 15.54 -3.98 -5.83
N ARG A 112 16.76 -3.48 -6.09
CA ARG A 112 17.56 -2.79 -5.07
C ARG A 112 16.79 -1.61 -4.47
N TRP A 113 16.17 -0.80 -5.33
CA TRP A 113 15.38 0.36 -4.92
C TRP A 113 14.01 -0.04 -4.36
N TYR A 114 13.44 -1.17 -4.80
CA TYR A 114 12.21 -1.70 -4.19
C TYR A 114 12.44 -2.01 -2.70
N PHE A 115 13.49 -2.76 -2.38
CA PHE A 115 13.79 -3.09 -0.98
C PHE A 115 14.19 -1.87 -0.15
N ALA A 116 14.95 -0.93 -0.72
CA ALA A 116 15.26 0.34 -0.05
C ALA A 116 13.97 1.14 0.26
N GLY A 117 13.03 1.20 -0.70
CA GLY A 117 11.73 1.82 -0.53
C GLY A 117 10.89 1.14 0.55
N MET A 118 10.85 -0.19 0.56
CA MET A 118 10.16 -0.97 1.59
C MET A 118 10.75 -0.74 2.98
N LEU A 119 12.08 -0.72 3.13
CA LEU A 119 12.72 -0.46 4.42
C LEU A 119 12.38 0.95 4.95
N ALA A 120 12.46 1.97 4.09
CA ALA A 120 12.08 3.34 4.46
C ALA A 120 10.59 3.42 4.85
N TYR A 121 9.71 2.74 4.11
CA TYR A 121 8.27 2.71 4.39
C TYR A 121 7.94 1.97 5.69
N MET A 122 8.60 0.83 5.96
CA MET A 122 8.42 0.08 7.20
C MET A 122 8.94 0.86 8.41
N ALA A 123 10.05 1.58 8.29
CA ALA A 123 10.52 2.48 9.32
C ALA A 123 9.53 3.63 9.59
N ALA A 124 8.96 4.20 8.53
CA ALA A 124 7.89 5.20 8.67
C ALA A 124 6.67 4.58 9.38
N PHE A 125 6.19 3.43 8.92
CA PHE A 125 5.04 2.77 9.52
C PHE A 125 5.25 2.43 10.99
N TYR A 126 6.46 1.99 11.36
CA TYR A 126 6.84 1.78 12.76
C TYR A 126 6.70 3.06 13.59
N ILE A 127 7.23 4.20 13.10
CA ILE A 127 7.07 5.50 13.78
C ILE A 127 5.59 5.89 13.91
N TRP A 128 4.80 5.65 12.87
CA TRP A 128 3.36 5.93 12.88
C TRP A 128 2.64 5.12 13.97
N LEU A 129 2.99 3.83 14.13
CA LEU A 129 2.43 2.98 15.20
C LEU A 129 2.75 3.50 16.60
N GLN A 130 3.93 4.11 16.79
CA GLN A 130 4.30 4.70 18.09
C GLN A 130 3.42 5.90 18.49
N GLY A 131 2.72 6.52 17.53
CA GLY A 131 1.76 7.59 17.80
C GLY A 131 0.46 7.11 18.49
N ASN A 132 0.26 5.80 18.61
CA ASN A 132 -0.90 5.24 19.29
C ASN A 132 -0.66 5.19 20.80
N ALA A 133 -1.30 6.08 21.55
CA ALA A 133 -1.18 6.15 23.02
C ALA A 133 -1.67 4.88 23.75
N THR A 134 -2.49 4.05 23.12
CA THR A 134 -2.89 2.75 23.67
C THR A 134 -1.76 1.71 23.56
N LEU A 135 -0.92 1.81 22.52
CA LEU A 135 0.22 0.91 22.31
C LEU A 135 1.52 1.44 22.95
N ASN A 136 1.67 2.76 23.02
CA ASN A 136 2.82 3.45 23.62
C ASN A 136 2.34 4.63 24.49
N PRO A 137 1.99 4.39 25.78
CA PRO A 137 1.46 5.43 26.66
C PRO A 137 2.42 6.59 26.91
N ASP A 138 3.73 6.32 26.88
CA ASP A 138 4.79 7.31 27.10
C ASP A 138 4.84 8.36 25.98
N ILE A 139 4.18 8.13 24.84
CA ILE A 139 4.07 9.12 23.76
C ILE A 139 3.42 10.42 24.20
N LEU A 140 2.58 10.38 25.25
CA LEU A 140 1.91 11.56 25.81
C LEU A 140 2.84 12.44 26.64
N THR A 141 3.98 11.91 27.09
CA THR A 141 4.88 12.57 28.03
C THR A 141 6.30 12.75 27.51
N ASN A 142 6.71 11.99 26.48
CA ASN A 142 8.09 11.97 26.00
C ASN A 142 8.45 13.11 25.01
N GLY A 143 7.52 13.99 24.66
CA GLY A 143 7.75 15.15 23.77
C GLY A 143 8.01 14.81 22.30
N VAL A 144 7.97 13.52 21.91
CA VAL A 144 8.24 13.07 20.52
C VAL A 144 7.11 13.47 19.55
N CYS A 145 5.92 13.75 20.09
CA CYS A 145 4.73 14.22 19.39
C CYS A 145 4.36 15.67 19.72
N ASP A 146 5.35 16.51 20.05
CA ASP A 146 5.15 17.95 20.24
C ASP A 146 4.93 18.66 18.88
N PRO A 147 3.74 19.25 18.64
CA PRO A 147 3.45 19.93 17.37
C PRO A 147 4.28 21.19 17.16
N ASP A 148 4.80 21.80 18.21
CA ASP A 148 5.59 23.04 18.13
C ASP A 148 7.09 22.76 17.88
N SER A 149 7.50 21.49 17.94
CA SER A 149 8.87 21.08 17.63
C SER A 149 9.14 21.01 16.12
N LEU A 150 10.30 21.54 15.71
CA LEU A 150 10.83 21.38 14.35
C LEU A 150 11.15 19.91 14.01
N ILE A 151 11.57 19.13 15.01
CA ILE A 151 11.88 17.69 14.85
C ILE A 151 10.91 16.91 15.73
N GLN A 152 9.96 16.27 15.09
CA GLN A 152 8.94 15.43 15.72
C GLN A 152 8.75 14.14 14.91
N ALA A 153 8.24 13.09 15.54
CA ALA A 153 8.02 11.80 14.90
C ALA A 153 7.16 11.92 13.63
N HIS A 154 6.13 12.76 13.65
CA HIS A 154 5.28 12.99 12.47
C HIS A 154 6.04 13.61 11.30
N GLY A 155 6.96 14.54 11.57
CA GLY A 155 7.85 15.12 10.56
C GLY A 155 8.82 14.09 9.97
N ILE A 156 9.43 13.27 10.82
CA ILE A 156 10.32 12.18 10.39
C ILE A 156 9.55 11.15 9.54
N TRP A 157 8.32 10.82 9.94
CA TRP A 157 7.42 9.95 9.17
C TRP A 157 7.17 10.49 7.75
N HIS A 158 6.89 11.79 7.60
CA HIS A 158 6.76 12.43 6.28
C HIS A 158 8.03 12.34 5.44
N ILE A 159 9.20 12.56 6.05
CA ILE A 159 10.49 12.47 5.34
C ILE A 159 10.75 11.03 4.86
N LEU A 160 10.53 10.02 5.71
CA LEU A 160 10.74 8.62 5.35
C LEU A 160 9.77 8.14 4.26
N THR A 161 8.51 8.58 4.30
CA THR A 161 7.53 8.28 3.24
C THR A 161 7.90 8.95 1.91
N ALA A 162 8.42 10.19 1.93
CA ALA A 162 8.95 10.86 0.75
C ALA A 162 10.17 10.13 0.17
N ILE A 163 11.13 9.74 1.01
CA ILE A 163 12.31 8.94 0.62
C ILE A 163 11.88 7.59 0.01
N SER A 164 10.93 6.90 0.64
CA SER A 164 10.38 5.65 0.13
C SER A 164 9.77 5.84 -1.27
N THR A 165 9.02 6.92 -1.48
CA THR A 165 8.44 7.27 -2.78
C THR A 165 9.52 7.48 -3.84
N ILE A 166 10.61 8.17 -3.51
CA ILE A 166 11.76 8.36 -4.43
C ILE A 166 12.40 7.01 -4.80
N PHE A 167 12.58 6.12 -3.83
CA PHE A 167 13.10 4.79 -4.11
C PHE A 167 12.17 3.97 -5.00
N PHE A 168 10.85 4.00 -4.78
CA PHE A 168 9.90 3.36 -5.69
C PHE A 168 9.92 3.97 -7.08
N PHE A 169 10.09 5.29 -7.20
CA PHE A 169 10.29 5.94 -8.50
C PHE A 169 11.53 5.38 -9.22
N TYR A 170 12.67 5.25 -8.54
CA TYR A 170 13.87 4.65 -9.13
C TYR A 170 13.70 3.17 -9.47
N HIS A 171 12.93 2.43 -8.66
CA HIS A 171 12.56 1.05 -8.99
C HIS A 171 11.80 0.98 -10.32
N TYR A 172 10.75 1.77 -10.51
CA TYR A 172 9.99 1.79 -11.77
C TYR A 172 10.80 2.30 -12.95
N ARG A 173 11.63 3.34 -12.74
CA ARG A 173 12.53 3.86 -13.77
C ARG A 173 13.60 2.86 -14.22
N SER A 174 13.91 1.86 -13.39
CA SER A 174 14.90 0.84 -13.73
C SER A 174 14.43 -0.20 -14.74
N GLU A 175 13.16 -0.14 -15.18
CA GLU A 175 12.61 -1.06 -16.17
C GLU A 175 13.38 -0.99 -17.49
N ARG A 176 13.79 -2.16 -18.00
CA ARG A 176 14.43 -2.34 -19.31
C ARG A 176 13.67 -3.41 -20.08
N SER A 177 13.53 -3.23 -21.40
CA SER A 177 12.96 -4.26 -22.28
C SER A 177 13.83 -5.52 -22.24
N VAL A 178 13.18 -6.68 -22.30
CA VAL A 178 13.85 -7.98 -22.47
C VAL A 178 13.94 -8.31 -23.95
#